data_AF-A0A409VKX2-F1
#
_entry.id   AF-A0A409VKX2-F1
#
_cell.length_a   1.000
_cell.length_b   1.000
_cell.length_c   1.000
_cell.angle_alpha   90.00
_cell.angle_beta   90.00
_cell.angle_gamma   90.00
#
_symmetry.space_group_name_H-M   'P 1'
#
loop_
_entity.id
_entity.type
_entity.pdbx_description
1 polymer ?
#
loop_
_entity_poly.entity_id
_entity_poly.type
_entity_poly.pdbx_seq_one_letter_code
_entity_poly.pdbx_strand_id
1 'polypeptide(L)'
;MVILNVKFPEEWPGWKIRECQLNSMPLASGNCTRTSVTVPSEDVITVKVDPNLDTDPFSDSPVFRGEFQESVLFNNTPAVALKFAMRDDLIDDLVKEAKIYSGPLAPLQGSACPRSYGLYVGAIDGGMNIACLVLEYCGRVLPMPFPLLPLDLRVKILQRLGEIHRQGLLHGDFAERNVLEKDGDVRLIDFDNAVFGHECGCDMNFHPGEEAPEKASFGCDRLWEVCKHAMQIWKWFVQFVTIIIIFYLTHNAQTQVS
;
A
#
# COMPACT_ATOMS: atom_id res chain seq x y z
N MET A 1 -8.59 -0.60 25.83
CA MET A 1 -7.29 -0.86 25.17
C MET A 1 -7.47 -2.14 24.38
N VAL A 2 -7.10 -2.15 23.11
CA VAL A 2 -7.31 -3.32 22.23
C VAL A 2 -5.99 -4.07 22.12
N ILE A 3 -6.05 -5.39 22.24
CA ILE A 3 -4.87 -6.27 22.10
C ILE A 3 -4.95 -6.97 20.75
N LEU A 4 -3.89 -6.86 19.95
CA LEU A 4 -3.69 -7.67 18.77
C LEU A 4 -2.91 -8.92 19.15
N ASN A 5 -3.54 -10.08 19.02
CA ASN A 5 -2.93 -11.39 19.19
C ASN A 5 -2.61 -11.98 17.81
N VAL A 6 -1.33 -12.02 17.43
CA VAL A 6 -0.88 -12.58 16.16
C VAL A 6 -0.44 -14.02 16.38
N LYS A 7 -1.00 -14.97 15.63
CA LYS A 7 -0.63 -16.38 15.67
C LYS A 7 0.10 -16.77 14.41
N PHE A 8 1.31 -17.29 14.57
CA PHE A 8 2.14 -17.77 13.46
C PHE A 8 1.94 -19.27 13.24
N PRO A 9 2.16 -19.79 12.02
CA PRO A 9 2.04 -21.22 11.74
C PRO A 9 3.03 -22.07 12.56
N GLU A 10 2.67 -23.32 12.85
CA GLU A 10 3.54 -24.23 13.62
C GLU A 10 4.79 -24.66 12.83
N GLU A 11 4.62 -24.88 11.52
CA GLU A 11 5.67 -25.24 10.59
C GLU A 11 5.77 -24.15 9.52
N TRP A 12 6.69 -23.20 9.72
CA TRP A 12 6.98 -22.17 8.73
C TRP A 12 8.44 -21.72 8.84
N PRO A 13 9.03 -21.21 7.74
CA PRO A 13 10.45 -20.85 7.73
C PRO A 13 10.71 -19.47 8.35
N GLY A 14 9.71 -18.79 8.93
CA GLY A 14 9.82 -17.45 9.49
C GLY A 14 10.25 -17.42 10.96
N TRP A 15 9.55 -16.63 11.78
CA TRP A 15 9.90 -16.44 13.18
C TRP A 15 9.64 -17.70 14.01
N LYS A 16 10.52 -18.00 14.95
CA LYS A 16 10.37 -19.14 15.89
C LYS A 16 9.30 -18.90 16.97
N ILE A 17 8.75 -17.69 17.03
CA ILE A 17 7.68 -17.29 17.95
C ILE A 17 6.36 -17.82 17.39
N ARG A 18 5.57 -18.48 18.25
CA ARG A 18 4.27 -19.04 17.87
C ARG A 18 3.13 -18.02 17.96
N GLU A 19 3.24 -17.08 18.88
CA GLU A 19 2.28 -16.02 19.06
C GLU A 19 2.93 -14.77 19.66
N CYS A 20 2.42 -13.59 19.30
CA CYS A 20 2.79 -12.34 19.96
C CYS A 20 1.54 -11.49 20.25
N GLN A 21 1.56 -10.81 21.40
CA GLN A 21 0.50 -9.90 21.82
C GLN A 21 1.02 -8.47 21.80
N LEU A 22 0.31 -7.62 21.06
CA LEU A 22 0.65 -6.23 20.87
C LEU A 22 -0.50 -5.33 21.32
N ASN A 23 -0.16 -4.20 21.89
CA ASN A 23 -1.09 -3.25 22.46
C ASN A 23 -1.41 -2.16 21.45
N SER A 24 -2.70 -1.84 21.28
CA SER A 24 -3.12 -0.74 20.41
C SER A 24 -2.43 0.57 20.81
N MET A 25 -1.76 1.21 19.86
CA MET A 25 -1.12 2.50 20.05
C MET A 25 -2.08 3.62 19.63
N PRO A 26 -2.47 4.55 20.53
CA PRO A 26 -3.29 5.69 20.16
C PRO A 26 -2.52 6.60 19.19
N LEU A 27 -3.04 6.72 17.96
CA LEU A 27 -2.55 7.67 16.96
C LEU A 27 -3.33 8.97 17.15
N ALA A 28 -2.84 9.85 18.03
CA ALA A 28 -3.48 11.14 18.21
C ALA A 28 -3.43 11.95 16.89
N SER A 29 -4.58 12.37 16.39
CA SER A 29 -4.72 13.43 15.39
C SER A 29 -5.76 14.42 15.90
N GLY A 30 -5.45 15.72 15.83
CA GLY A 30 -6.40 16.77 16.16
C GLY A 30 -7.67 16.63 15.33
N ASN A 31 -8.81 16.66 16.04
CA ASN A 31 -10.18 16.74 15.58
C ASN A 31 -10.57 15.88 14.36
N CYS A 32 -11.02 14.65 14.62
CA CYS A 32 -12.16 14.12 13.88
C CYS A 32 -13.09 13.31 14.79
N THR A 33 -14.37 13.70 14.79
CA THR A 33 -15.43 13.20 15.65
C THR A 33 -16.08 11.93 15.08
N ARG A 34 -16.10 10.87 15.92
CA ARG A 34 -16.98 9.67 15.94
C ARG A 34 -16.80 8.67 14.79
N THR A 35 -16.69 7.37 15.03
CA THR A 35 -17.17 6.54 16.16
C THR A 35 -16.03 5.89 16.95
N SER A 36 -15.69 6.46 18.09
CA SER A 36 -15.15 5.68 19.19
C SER A 36 -16.27 4.80 19.72
N VAL A 37 -16.26 3.51 19.38
CA VAL A 37 -17.04 2.53 20.10
C VAL A 37 -16.53 2.54 21.54
N THR A 38 -17.41 2.84 22.49
CA THR A 38 -17.11 2.73 23.92
C THR A 38 -17.01 1.24 24.25
N VAL A 39 -15.80 0.73 24.44
CA VAL A 39 -15.56 -0.70 24.71
C VAL A 39 -15.41 -0.97 26.22
N PRO A 40 -16.21 -1.85 26.81
CA PRO A 40 -15.95 -2.43 28.13
C PRO A 40 -15.01 -3.65 28.02
N SER A 41 -14.03 -3.77 28.94
CA SER A 41 -13.01 -4.83 29.04
C SER A 41 -12.10 -5.00 27.80
N GLU A 42 -10.95 -5.65 27.94
CA GLU A 42 -9.90 -5.76 26.91
C GLU A 42 -10.39 -6.55 25.69
N ASP A 43 -10.73 -5.86 24.59
CA ASP A 43 -11.03 -6.52 23.32
C ASP A 43 -9.73 -7.10 22.73
N VAL A 44 -9.71 -8.41 22.52
CA VAL A 44 -8.60 -9.12 21.86
C VAL A 44 -8.99 -9.42 20.42
N ILE A 45 -8.25 -8.83 19.48
CA ILE A 45 -8.34 -9.14 18.05
C ILE A 45 -7.30 -10.21 17.75
N THR A 46 -7.70 -11.37 17.25
CA THR A 46 -6.76 -12.42 16.86
C THR A 46 -6.61 -12.47 15.34
N VAL A 47 -5.37 -12.46 14.85
CA VAL A 47 -5.03 -12.65 13.43
C VAL A 47 -4.16 -13.90 13.29
N LYS A 48 -4.54 -14.79 12.38
CA LYS A 48 -3.71 -15.94 12.00
C LYS A 48 -2.91 -15.59 10.75
N VAL A 49 -1.59 -15.73 10.84
CA VAL A 49 -0.67 -15.52 9.72
C VAL A 49 -0.75 -16.71 8.76
N ASP A 50 -0.76 -16.42 7.48
CA ASP A 50 -0.72 -17.46 6.45
C ASP A 50 0.66 -18.11 6.37
N PRO A 51 0.74 -19.42 6.08
CA PRO A 51 2.02 -20.11 5.95
C PRO A 51 2.78 -19.74 4.67
N ASN A 52 2.11 -19.16 3.67
CA ASN A 52 2.72 -18.77 2.42
C ASN A 52 3.42 -17.42 2.57
N LEU A 53 4.73 -17.41 2.35
CA LEU A 53 5.54 -16.19 2.38
C LEU A 53 5.66 -15.60 0.98
N ASP A 54 5.09 -14.41 0.81
CA ASP A 54 5.31 -13.57 -0.37
C ASP A 54 6.48 -12.58 -0.15
N THR A 55 7.00 -12.45 1.07
CA THR A 55 8.10 -11.53 1.45
C THR A 55 9.17 -12.23 2.30
N ASP A 56 10.34 -11.61 2.45
CA ASP A 56 11.41 -12.10 3.31
C ASP A 56 11.01 -11.96 4.80
N PRO A 57 10.78 -13.07 5.53
CA PRO A 57 10.36 -13.04 6.92
C PRO A 57 11.48 -12.57 7.87
N PHE A 58 12.74 -12.52 7.40
CA PHE A 58 13.91 -12.11 8.19
C PHE A 58 14.33 -10.66 7.94
N SER A 59 13.58 -9.92 7.13
CA SER A 59 13.71 -8.47 7.02
C SER A 59 13.47 -7.81 8.40
N ASP A 60 14.10 -6.66 8.64
CA ASP A 60 13.81 -5.83 9.82
C ASP A 60 12.40 -5.18 9.76
N SER A 61 11.73 -5.25 8.60
CA SER A 61 10.36 -4.79 8.37
C SER A 61 9.55 -5.79 7.51
N PRO A 62 9.24 -7.00 8.01
CA PRO A 62 8.56 -8.02 7.24
C PRO A 62 7.06 -7.72 7.11
N VAL A 63 6.46 -8.19 6.01
CA VAL A 63 5.02 -8.05 5.76
C VAL A 63 4.40 -9.43 5.59
N PHE A 64 3.47 -9.79 6.49
CA PHE A 64 2.78 -11.07 6.45
C PHE A 64 1.34 -10.90 6.00
N ARG A 65 0.83 -11.83 5.19
CA ARG A 65 -0.62 -11.98 4.98
C ARG A 65 -1.22 -12.73 6.17
N GLY A 66 -2.43 -12.37 6.56
CA GLY A 66 -3.19 -13.13 7.54
C GLY A 66 -4.69 -12.89 7.44
N GLU A 67 -5.43 -13.53 8.33
CA GLU A 67 -6.89 -13.44 8.39
C GLU A 67 -7.34 -13.26 9.85
N PHE A 68 -8.35 -12.42 10.06
CA PHE A 68 -8.97 -12.31 11.38
C PHE A 68 -9.63 -13.63 11.78
N GLN A 69 -9.38 -14.10 13.00
CA GLN A 69 -10.02 -15.30 13.53
C GLN A 69 -11.47 -14.99 13.91
N GLU A 70 -12.42 -15.51 13.13
CA GLU A 70 -13.89 -15.51 13.33
C GLU A 70 -14.50 -14.26 13.97
N SER A 71 -15.20 -13.48 13.15
CA SER A 71 -16.20 -12.53 13.63
C SER A 71 -17.59 -13.06 13.32
N VAL A 72 -18.43 -13.22 14.34
CA VAL A 72 -19.88 -13.46 14.20
C VAL A 72 -20.62 -12.34 13.42
N LEU A 73 -19.92 -11.26 13.05
CA LEU A 73 -20.48 -10.09 12.36
C LEU A 73 -20.26 -10.09 10.84
N PHE A 74 -19.40 -10.96 10.29
CA PHE A 74 -19.07 -10.95 8.85
C PHE A 74 -19.14 -12.35 8.24
N ASN A 75 -19.88 -12.50 7.13
CA ASN A 75 -19.92 -13.76 6.36
C ASN A 75 -18.55 -14.15 5.77
N ASN A 76 -17.63 -13.18 5.64
CA ASN A 76 -16.23 -13.36 5.26
C ASN A 76 -15.36 -12.41 6.08
N THR A 77 -14.36 -12.93 6.79
CA THR A 77 -13.33 -12.11 7.45
C THR A 77 -12.35 -11.58 6.39
N PRO A 78 -12.11 -10.26 6.30
CA PRO A 78 -11.18 -9.72 5.32
C PRO A 78 -9.77 -10.21 5.61
N ALA A 79 -9.02 -10.52 4.56
CA ALA A 79 -7.59 -10.76 4.66
C ALA A 79 -6.86 -9.44 4.98
N VAL A 80 -5.79 -9.54 5.76
CA VAL A 80 -4.99 -8.41 6.23
C VAL A 80 -3.53 -8.57 5.87
N ALA A 81 -2.84 -7.44 5.74
CA ALA A 81 -1.39 -7.35 5.72
C ALA A 81 -0.92 -6.85 7.10
N LEU A 82 0.04 -7.56 7.68
CA LEU A 82 0.70 -7.25 8.94
C LEU A 82 2.10 -6.74 8.62
N LYS A 83 2.30 -5.42 8.58
CA LYS A 83 3.61 -4.80 8.37
C LYS A 83 4.27 -4.62 9.74
N PHE A 84 5.32 -5.40 10.00
CA PHE A 84 6.09 -5.32 11.23
C PHE A 84 7.28 -4.37 11.08
N ALA A 85 7.75 -3.84 12.20
CA ALA A 85 9.03 -3.16 12.33
C ALA A 85 9.74 -3.65 13.60
N MET A 86 11.00 -4.06 13.47
CA MET A 86 11.78 -4.70 14.55
C MET A 86 12.95 -3.84 15.07
N ARG A 87 13.10 -2.63 14.53
CA ARG A 87 14.11 -1.64 14.96
C ARG A 87 13.46 -0.32 15.26
N ASP A 88 14.03 0.42 16.22
CA ASP A 88 13.47 1.69 16.68
C ASP A 88 13.26 2.71 15.56
N ASP A 89 14.21 2.81 14.61
CA ASP A 89 14.08 3.72 13.46
C ASP A 89 12.93 3.32 12.52
N LEU A 90 12.76 2.02 12.27
CA LEU A 90 11.66 1.49 11.46
C LEU A 90 10.31 1.59 12.20
N ILE A 91 10.31 1.48 13.52
CA ILE A 91 9.12 1.69 14.36
C ILE A 91 8.67 3.15 14.23
N ASP A 92 9.59 4.11 14.29
CA ASP A 92 9.28 5.52 14.11
C ASP A 92 8.71 5.80 12.71
N ASP A 93 9.26 5.20 11.66
CA ASP A 93 8.75 5.32 10.30
C ASP A 93 7.35 4.69 10.15
N LEU A 94 7.12 3.53 10.76
CA LEU A 94 5.81 2.87 10.78
C LEU A 94 4.76 3.69 11.55
N VAL A 95 5.17 4.38 12.63
CA VAL A 95 4.32 5.31 13.38
C VAL A 95 3.95 6.53 12.51
N LYS A 96 4.90 7.09 11.74
CA LYS A 96 4.62 8.18 10.80
C LYS A 96 3.62 7.74 9.73
N GLU A 97 3.85 6.57 9.12
CA GLU A 97 2.95 6.01 8.12
C GLU A 97 1.54 5.79 8.70
N ALA A 98 1.42 5.19 9.89
CA ALA A 98 0.13 4.96 10.53
C ALA A 98 -0.66 6.26 10.79
N LYS A 99 0.03 7.35 11.14
CA LYS A 99 -0.60 8.68 11.31
C LYS A 99 -1.17 9.20 9.99
N ILE A 100 -0.51 8.94 8.87
CA ILE A 100 -1.01 9.35 7.54
C ILE A 100 -2.30 8.61 7.20
N TYR A 101 -2.38 7.30 7.45
CA TYR A 101 -3.62 6.53 7.31
C TYR A 101 -4.76 7.07 8.18
N SER A 102 -4.49 7.34 9.46
CA SER A 102 -5.51 7.81 10.42
C SER A 102 -5.91 9.28 10.26
N GLY A 103 -5.13 10.07 9.52
CA GLY A 103 -5.37 11.49 9.30
C GLY A 103 -5.75 11.77 7.84
N PRO A 104 -4.84 12.34 7.04
CA PRO A 104 -5.15 12.82 5.69
C PRO A 104 -5.66 11.75 4.71
N LEU A 105 -5.30 10.47 4.89
CA LEU A 105 -5.79 9.39 4.03
C LEU A 105 -7.09 8.74 4.52
N ALA A 106 -7.62 9.11 5.68
CA ALA A 106 -8.88 8.56 6.20
C ALA A 106 -10.03 8.52 5.16
N PRO A 107 -10.28 9.57 4.34
CA PRO A 107 -11.35 9.52 3.32
C PRO A 107 -11.04 8.64 2.09
N LEU A 108 -9.80 8.19 1.92
CA LEU A 108 -9.35 7.40 0.77
C LEU A 108 -9.14 5.91 1.09
N GLN A 109 -9.37 5.52 2.35
CA GLN A 109 -9.20 4.14 2.79
C GLN A 109 -10.23 3.21 2.14
N GLY A 110 -9.74 2.11 1.57
CA GLY A 110 -10.53 1.16 0.79
C GLY A 110 -10.80 1.61 -0.65
N SER A 111 -10.18 2.69 -1.11
CA SER A 111 -10.26 3.16 -2.51
C SER A 111 -8.89 3.49 -3.10
N ALA A 112 -8.19 4.52 -2.61
CA ALA A 112 -6.87 4.88 -3.12
C ALA A 112 -5.74 4.21 -2.33
N CYS A 113 -5.98 3.93 -1.05
CA CYS A 113 -5.05 3.23 -0.15
C CYS A 113 -5.80 2.16 0.65
N PRO A 114 -5.09 1.17 1.24
CA PRO A 114 -5.70 0.14 2.07
C PRO A 114 -6.45 0.74 3.26
N ARG A 115 -7.48 0.02 3.76
CA ARG A 115 -8.01 0.31 5.10
C ARG A 115 -6.94 0.02 6.16
N SER A 116 -6.83 0.88 7.16
CA SER A 116 -5.98 0.68 8.33
C SER A 116 -6.82 0.24 9.53
N TYR A 117 -6.41 -0.87 10.14
CA TYR A 117 -7.04 -1.45 11.33
C TYR A 117 -6.26 -1.09 12.63
N GLY A 118 -5.30 -0.18 12.52
CA GLY A 118 -4.55 0.37 13.63
C GLY A 118 -3.09 -0.06 13.69
N LEU A 119 -2.34 0.64 14.54
CA LEU A 119 -0.96 0.37 14.89
C LEU A 119 -0.91 -0.27 16.28
N TYR A 120 -0.10 -1.30 16.43
CA TYR A 120 0.06 -2.04 17.67
C TYR A 120 1.54 -2.15 18.02
N VAL A 121 1.88 -2.04 19.31
CA VAL A 121 3.26 -2.05 19.80
C VAL A 121 3.40 -3.01 20.97
N GLY A 122 4.57 -3.60 21.11
CA GLY A 122 4.88 -4.52 22.21
C GLY A 122 6.32 -4.95 22.15
N ALA A 123 6.63 -6.03 22.87
CA ALA A 123 7.95 -6.64 22.86
C ALA A 123 7.82 -8.14 22.63
N ILE A 124 8.80 -8.71 21.94
CA ILE A 124 8.97 -10.16 21.78
C ILE A 124 10.08 -10.68 22.69
N ASP A 125 10.22 -12.00 22.75
CA ASP A 125 11.24 -12.70 23.53
C ASP A 125 12.63 -12.05 23.37
N GLY A 126 13.29 -11.79 24.49
CA GLY A 126 14.56 -11.04 24.53
C GLY A 126 14.42 -9.54 24.73
N GLY A 127 13.19 -9.02 24.87
CA GLY A 127 12.93 -7.61 25.19
C GLY A 127 13.06 -6.67 23.98
N MET A 128 13.08 -7.22 22.77
CA MET A 128 13.10 -6.43 21.54
C MET A 128 11.73 -5.81 21.31
N ASN A 129 11.69 -4.48 21.22
CA ASN A 129 10.47 -3.76 20.88
C ASN A 129 10.11 -4.02 19.42
N ILE A 130 8.83 -4.23 19.16
CA ILE A 130 8.28 -4.35 17.81
C ILE A 130 7.01 -3.51 17.67
N ALA A 131 6.76 -3.08 16.44
CA ALA A 131 5.49 -2.49 16.04
C ALA A 131 4.86 -3.28 14.89
N CYS A 132 3.54 -3.24 14.78
CA CYS A 132 2.77 -3.87 13.72
C CYS A 132 1.65 -2.94 13.25
N LEU A 133 1.69 -2.53 11.98
CA LEU A 133 0.60 -1.83 11.32
C LEU A 133 -0.26 -2.87 10.59
N VAL A 134 -1.56 -2.90 10.92
CA VAL A 134 -2.51 -3.84 10.32
C VAL A 134 -3.29 -3.13 9.23
N LEU A 135 -3.19 -3.61 7.99
CA LEU A 135 -3.82 -3.05 6.80
C LEU A 135 -4.71 -4.08 6.09
N GLU A 136 -5.63 -3.60 5.26
CA GLU A 136 -6.36 -4.42 4.29
C GLU A 136 -5.36 -5.08 3.32
N TYR A 137 -5.53 -6.38 3.07
CA TYR A 137 -4.73 -7.06 2.06
C TYR A 137 -5.27 -6.76 0.65
N CYS A 138 -4.53 -5.93 -0.10
CA CYS A 138 -4.97 -5.39 -1.39
C CYS A 138 -4.28 -6.04 -2.61
N GLY A 139 -3.80 -7.27 -2.48
CA GLY A 139 -3.17 -8.01 -3.57
C GLY A 139 -1.65 -7.95 -3.56
N ARG A 140 -1.05 -7.94 -4.75
CA ARG A 140 0.39 -8.07 -4.94
C ARG A 140 0.96 -6.81 -5.59
N VAL A 141 2.27 -6.61 -5.39
CA VAL A 141 3.01 -5.57 -6.08
C VAL A 141 2.97 -5.79 -7.59
N LEU A 142 3.12 -4.71 -8.36
CA LEU A 142 3.14 -4.80 -9.81
C LEU A 142 4.32 -5.68 -10.29
N PRO A 143 4.09 -6.64 -11.21
CA PRO A 143 5.12 -7.58 -11.64
C PRO A 143 6.11 -7.00 -12.65
N MET A 144 5.89 -5.75 -13.09
CA MET A 144 6.65 -5.10 -14.15
C MET A 144 6.71 -3.58 -13.97
N PRO A 145 7.69 -2.92 -14.60
CA PRO A 145 7.81 -1.46 -14.61
C PRO A 145 6.57 -0.75 -15.16
N PHE A 146 6.29 0.46 -14.66
CA PHE A 146 5.12 1.24 -15.04
C PHE A 146 4.90 1.37 -16.56
N PRO A 147 5.91 1.69 -17.40
CA PRO A 147 5.69 1.88 -18.84
C PRO A 147 5.18 0.64 -19.58
N LEU A 148 5.42 -0.55 -19.03
CA LEU A 148 5.01 -1.83 -19.64
C LEU A 148 3.60 -2.25 -19.23
N LEU A 149 2.98 -1.55 -18.28
CA LEU A 149 1.61 -1.83 -17.88
C LEU A 149 0.61 -1.38 -18.97
N PRO A 150 -0.55 -2.06 -19.05
CA PRO A 150 -1.69 -1.58 -19.81
C PRO A 150 -1.99 -0.09 -19.52
N LEU A 151 -2.30 0.67 -20.56
CA LEU A 151 -2.45 2.13 -20.47
C LEU A 151 -3.60 2.52 -19.52
N ASP A 152 -4.67 1.76 -19.52
CA ASP A 152 -5.82 1.91 -18.61
C ASP A 152 -5.41 1.70 -17.14
N LEU A 153 -4.60 0.68 -16.85
CA LEU A 153 -4.09 0.44 -15.50
C LEU A 153 -3.18 1.59 -15.04
N ARG A 154 -2.29 2.09 -15.91
CA ARG A 154 -1.46 3.27 -15.60
C ARG A 154 -2.30 4.50 -15.25
N VAL A 155 -3.33 4.77 -16.03
CA VAL A 155 -4.26 5.88 -15.77
C VAL A 155 -5.00 5.67 -14.46
N LYS A 156 -5.39 4.44 -14.12
CA LYS A 156 -6.02 4.11 -12.83
C LYS A 156 -5.07 4.36 -11.65
N ILE A 157 -3.79 4.00 -11.78
CA ILE A 157 -2.77 4.31 -10.75
C ILE A 157 -2.61 5.83 -10.58
N LEU A 158 -2.52 6.57 -11.69
CA LEU A 158 -2.46 8.04 -11.66
C LEU A 158 -3.70 8.66 -11.01
N GLN A 159 -4.87 8.08 -11.23
CA GLN A 159 -6.11 8.49 -10.58
C GLN A 159 -6.01 8.37 -9.06
N ARG A 160 -5.50 7.23 -8.55
CA ARG A 160 -5.27 7.05 -7.09
C ARG A 160 -4.23 8.02 -6.55
N LEU A 161 -3.14 8.23 -7.27
CA LEU A 161 -2.08 9.14 -6.84
C LEU A 161 -2.60 10.58 -6.75
N GLY A 162 -3.40 11.02 -7.72
CA GLY A 162 -3.93 12.37 -7.68
C GLY A 162 -5.09 12.55 -6.68
N GLU A 163 -5.84 11.51 -6.33
CA GLU A 163 -6.75 11.51 -5.17
C GLU A 163 -5.97 11.81 -3.87
N ILE A 164 -4.80 11.19 -3.69
CA ILE A 164 -3.89 11.46 -2.57
C ILE A 164 -3.36 12.90 -2.61
N HIS A 165 -2.95 13.38 -3.77
CA HIS A 165 -2.50 14.77 -3.93
C HIS A 165 -3.58 15.79 -3.56
N ARG A 166 -4.87 15.50 -3.82
CA ARG A 166 -6.00 16.35 -3.40
C ARG A 166 -6.22 16.39 -1.89
N GLN A 167 -5.68 15.43 -1.13
CA GLN A 167 -5.63 15.48 0.34
C GLN A 167 -4.42 16.29 0.86
N GLY A 168 -3.69 16.94 -0.04
CA GLY A 168 -2.53 17.76 0.28
C GLY A 168 -1.25 16.97 0.58
N LEU A 169 -1.15 15.76 0.05
CA LEU A 169 -0.02 14.86 0.23
C LEU A 169 0.72 14.55 -1.08
N LEU A 170 2.04 14.60 -1.04
CA LEU A 170 2.88 13.89 -1.99
C LEU A 170 3.28 12.55 -1.38
N HIS A 171 3.25 11.47 -2.15
CA HIS A 171 3.63 10.13 -1.66
C HIS A 171 5.10 10.05 -1.21
N GLY A 172 6.01 10.77 -1.86
CA GLY A 172 7.44 10.81 -1.50
C GLY A 172 8.28 9.69 -2.12
N ASP A 173 7.76 8.46 -2.18
CA ASP A 173 8.44 7.29 -2.75
C ASP A 173 7.53 6.52 -3.74
N PHE A 174 7.10 7.20 -4.80
CA PHE A 174 6.21 6.61 -5.80
C PHE A 174 6.98 5.67 -6.74
N ALA A 175 6.78 4.36 -6.56
CA ALA A 175 7.43 3.29 -7.33
C ALA A 175 6.51 2.06 -7.45
N GLU A 176 6.81 1.15 -8.38
CA GLU A 176 6.00 -0.05 -8.66
C GLU A 176 5.81 -0.96 -7.44
N ARG A 177 6.84 -1.02 -6.57
CA ARG A 177 6.80 -1.77 -5.30
C ARG A 177 5.75 -1.22 -4.31
N ASN A 178 5.34 0.03 -4.48
CA ASN A 178 4.41 0.74 -3.60
C ASN A 178 3.00 0.84 -4.21
N VAL A 179 2.73 0.02 -5.23
CA VAL A 179 1.42 -0.12 -5.87
C VAL A 179 0.99 -1.57 -5.79
N LEU A 180 -0.12 -1.81 -5.12
CA LEU A 180 -0.78 -3.11 -5.07
C LEU A 180 -1.90 -3.17 -6.12
N GLU A 181 -2.00 -4.31 -6.79
CA GLU A 181 -3.05 -4.62 -7.75
C GLU A 181 -3.75 -5.93 -7.38
N LYS A 182 -5.09 -5.91 -7.48
CA LYS A 182 -5.95 -7.08 -7.32
C LYS A 182 -7.22 -6.92 -8.14
N ASP A 183 -7.48 -7.85 -9.05
CA ASP A 183 -8.72 -7.92 -9.83
C ASP A 183 -9.04 -6.60 -10.57
N GLY A 184 -8.01 -5.93 -11.08
CA GLY A 184 -8.06 -4.64 -11.74
C GLY A 184 -8.12 -3.45 -10.80
N ASP A 185 -8.20 -3.65 -9.49
CA ASP A 185 -8.24 -2.58 -8.48
C ASP A 185 -6.85 -2.27 -7.90
N VAL A 186 -6.62 -0.99 -7.61
CA VAL A 186 -5.29 -0.46 -7.29
C VAL A 186 -5.30 0.23 -5.94
N ARG A 187 -4.25 -0.02 -5.15
CA ARG A 187 -3.99 0.65 -3.88
C ARG A 187 -2.54 1.11 -3.79
N LEU A 188 -2.34 2.34 -3.33
CA LEU A 188 -1.03 2.90 -3.02
C LEU A 188 -0.72 2.64 -1.54
N ILE A 189 0.53 2.26 -1.26
CA ILE A 189 1.02 1.89 0.08
C ILE A 189 2.37 2.57 0.36
N ASP A 190 2.89 2.40 1.58
CA ASP A 190 4.24 2.84 1.96
C ASP A 190 4.38 4.38 1.99
N PHE A 191 3.63 4.99 2.92
CA PHE A 191 3.56 6.45 3.07
C PHE A 191 4.57 7.02 4.08
N ASP A 192 5.56 6.25 4.52
CA ASP A 192 6.58 6.70 5.49
C ASP A 192 7.36 7.96 5.01
N ASN A 193 7.49 8.13 3.69
CA ASN A 193 8.14 9.25 3.03
C ASN A 193 7.18 10.38 2.58
N ALA A 194 5.90 10.32 2.96
CA ALA A 194 4.93 11.29 2.46
C ALA A 194 5.20 12.73 2.95
N VAL A 195 4.96 13.70 2.07
CA VAL A 195 5.19 15.13 2.31
C VAL A 195 3.86 15.88 2.33
N PHE A 196 3.62 16.63 3.40
CA PHE A 196 2.42 17.46 3.61
C PHE A 196 2.54 18.83 2.94
N GLY A 197 1.39 19.50 2.80
CA GLY A 197 1.32 20.89 2.32
C GLY A 197 1.32 21.01 0.80
N HIS A 198 0.98 19.93 0.09
CA HIS A 198 0.81 19.99 -1.35
C HIS A 198 -0.52 20.67 -1.69
N GLU A 199 -0.50 21.61 -2.63
CA GLU A 199 -1.72 22.14 -3.24
C GLU A 199 -1.84 21.57 -4.65
N CYS A 200 -2.81 20.68 -4.87
CA CYS A 200 -3.02 20.03 -6.15
C CYS A 200 -4.17 20.70 -6.91
N GLY A 201 -3.85 21.40 -8.00
CA GLY A 201 -4.82 21.98 -8.93
C GLY A 201 -5.15 21.06 -10.11
N CYS A 202 -4.70 19.81 -10.11
CA CYS A 202 -4.91 18.88 -11.22
C CYS A 202 -6.40 18.47 -11.32
N ASP A 203 -6.97 18.64 -12.51
CA ASP A 203 -8.34 18.22 -12.84
C ASP A 203 -8.48 16.70 -12.99
N MET A 204 -7.35 15.98 -13.04
CA MET A 204 -7.22 14.53 -13.24
C MET A 204 -7.60 14.06 -14.65
N ASN A 205 -7.58 14.98 -15.62
CA ASN A 205 -7.66 14.65 -17.03
C ASN A 205 -6.26 14.41 -17.60
N PHE A 206 -5.85 13.14 -17.65
CA PHE A 206 -4.48 12.76 -17.98
C PHE A 206 -4.15 12.69 -19.49
N HIS A 207 -5.16 12.79 -20.36
CA HIS A 207 -5.00 12.74 -21.83
C HIS A 207 -4.21 11.52 -22.35
N PRO A 208 -4.56 10.27 -21.96
CA PRO A 208 -3.77 9.10 -22.34
C PRO A 208 -3.77 8.87 -23.86
N GLY A 209 -2.58 8.67 -24.43
CA GLY A 209 -2.38 8.46 -25.87
C GLY A 209 -2.44 9.72 -26.72
N GLU A 210 -2.69 10.89 -26.13
CA GLU A 210 -2.69 12.19 -26.81
C GLU A 210 -1.32 12.90 -26.69
N GLU A 211 -1.18 14.06 -27.33
CA GLU A 211 0.00 14.91 -27.12
C GLU A 211 0.05 15.40 -25.67
N ALA A 212 1.26 15.54 -25.14
CA ALA A 212 1.46 16.01 -23.77
C ALA A 212 0.90 17.44 -23.61
N PRO A 213 0.02 17.70 -22.63
CA PRO A 213 -0.40 19.06 -22.30
C PRO A 213 0.80 19.88 -21.80
N GLU A 214 0.69 21.21 -21.92
CA GLU A 214 1.68 22.11 -21.34
C GLU A 214 1.72 21.94 -19.81
N LYS A 215 2.93 21.82 -19.25
CA LYS A 215 3.13 21.61 -17.82
C LYS A 215 2.44 22.70 -16.98
N ALA A 216 2.53 23.95 -17.42
CA ALA A 216 1.93 25.09 -16.72
C ALA A 216 0.40 25.02 -16.62
N SER A 217 -0.28 24.38 -17.58
CA SER A 217 -1.74 24.23 -17.56
C SER A 217 -2.23 22.96 -16.86
N PHE A 218 -1.32 22.06 -16.46
CA PHE A 218 -1.69 20.74 -15.93
C PHE A 218 -2.20 20.77 -14.47
N GLY A 219 -1.90 21.83 -13.73
CA GLY A 219 -2.37 22.02 -12.35
C GLY A 219 -1.61 21.22 -11.28
N CYS A 220 -0.65 20.37 -11.66
CA CYS A 220 0.27 19.73 -10.72
C CYS A 220 1.57 19.29 -11.40
N ASP A 221 2.65 20.03 -11.17
CA ASP A 221 3.97 19.73 -11.73
C ASP A 221 4.43 18.30 -11.45
N ARG A 222 4.23 17.81 -10.21
CA ARG A 222 4.69 16.47 -9.82
C ARG A 222 3.93 15.38 -10.57
N LEU A 223 2.61 15.50 -10.71
CA LEU A 223 1.82 14.54 -11.49
C LEU A 223 2.18 14.61 -12.98
N TRP A 224 2.44 15.81 -13.52
CA TRP A 224 2.87 15.95 -14.91
C TRP A 224 4.19 15.21 -15.16
N GLU A 225 5.17 15.38 -14.26
CA GLU A 225 6.45 14.65 -14.35
C GLU A 225 6.26 13.13 -14.25
N VAL A 226 5.39 12.66 -13.35
CA VAL A 226 5.06 11.23 -13.23
C VAL A 226 4.40 10.73 -14.52
N CYS A 227 3.44 11.46 -15.09
CA CYS A 227 2.78 11.12 -16.36
C CYS A 227 3.80 10.97 -17.50
N LYS A 228 4.79 11.86 -17.55
CA LYS A 228 5.81 11.88 -18.60
C LYS A 228 6.87 10.80 -18.44
N HIS A 229 7.45 10.70 -17.25
CA HIS A 229 8.71 9.98 -17.05
C HIS A 229 8.50 8.57 -16.50
N ALA A 230 7.64 8.40 -15.51
CA ALA A 230 7.37 7.11 -14.89
C ALA A 230 6.28 6.36 -15.66
N MET A 231 5.14 7.00 -15.87
CA MET A 231 3.97 6.37 -16.44
C MET A 231 3.95 6.40 -17.97
N GLN A 232 4.61 7.35 -18.63
CA GLN A 232 4.75 7.39 -20.09
C GLN A 232 3.42 7.27 -20.86
N ILE A 233 2.40 8.02 -20.42
CA ILE A 233 1.02 7.85 -20.91
C ILE A 233 0.71 8.58 -22.22
N TRP A 234 1.59 9.47 -22.69
CA TRP A 234 1.33 10.29 -23.88
C TRP A 234 1.85 9.65 -25.17
N LYS A 235 1.29 10.10 -26.30
CA LYS A 235 1.34 9.50 -27.64
C LYS A 235 2.72 8.99 -28.06
N TRP A 236 3.76 9.80 -27.91
CA TRP A 236 5.12 9.43 -28.35
C TRP A 236 5.62 8.17 -27.64
N PHE A 237 5.36 8.06 -26.33
CA PHE A 237 5.77 6.90 -25.56
C PHE A 237 4.88 5.69 -25.79
N VAL A 238 3.56 5.90 -25.88
CA VAL A 238 2.60 4.82 -26.11
C VAL A 238 2.92 4.10 -27.44
N GLN A 239 3.14 4.85 -28.52
CA GLN A 239 3.50 4.28 -29.82
C GLN A 239 4.83 3.50 -29.75
N PHE A 240 5.83 4.05 -29.06
CA PHE A 240 7.15 3.41 -28.94
C PHE A 240 7.10 2.09 -28.16
N VAL A 241 6.39 2.06 -27.03
CA VAL A 241 6.21 0.84 -26.23
C VAL A 241 5.44 -0.22 -27.01
N THR A 242 4.37 0.16 -27.72
CA THR A 242 3.61 -0.78 -28.58
C THR A 242 4.52 -1.43 -29.63
N ILE A 243 5.40 -0.65 -30.26
CA ILE A 243 6.36 -1.16 -31.25
C ILE A 243 7.32 -2.17 -30.60
N ILE A 244 7.90 -1.85 -29.44
CA ILE A 244 8.82 -2.76 -28.73
C ILE A 244 8.14 -4.09 -28.39
N ILE A 245 6.93 -4.05 -27.84
CA ILE A 245 6.18 -5.26 -27.47
C ILE A 245 5.91 -6.12 -28.72
N ILE A 246 5.49 -5.50 -29.84
CA ILE A 246 5.27 -6.22 -31.11
C ILE A 246 6.55 -6.89 -31.60
N PHE A 247 7.69 -6.18 -31.58
CA PHE A 247 8.97 -6.77 -31.97
C PHE A 247 9.37 -7.93 -31.06
N TYR A 248 9.19 -7.79 -29.75
CA TYR A 248 9.51 -8.84 -28.79
C TYR A 248 8.65 -10.10 -28.99
N LEU A 249 7.34 -9.92 -29.19
CA LEU A 249 6.42 -11.03 -29.42
C LEU A 249 6.67 -11.72 -30.77
N THR A 250 6.92 -10.96 -31.84
CA THR A 250 7.19 -11.54 -33.17
C THR A 250 8.53 -12.28 -33.21
N HIS A 251 9.56 -11.78 -32.53
CA HIS A 251 10.85 -12.47 -32.42
C HIS A 251 10.75 -13.80 -31.63
N ASN A 252 10.07 -13.79 -30.48
CA ASN A 252 9.90 -15.01 -29.68
C ASN A 252 9.02 -16.07 -30.37
N ALA A 253 8.01 -15.64 -31.14
CA ALA A 253 7.19 -16.55 -31.92
C ALA A 253 7.99 -17.25 -33.04
N GLN A 254 9.00 -16.60 -33.61
CA GLN A 254 9.86 -17.21 -34.62
C GLN A 254 10.84 -18.24 -34.02
N THR A 255 11.28 -18.05 -32.78
CA THR A 255 12.21 -18.97 -32.09
C THR A 255 11.55 -20.22 -31.48
N GLN A 256 10.22 -20.26 -31.38
CA GLN A 256 9.47 -21.41 -30.84
C GLN A 256 9.02 -22.40 -31.94
N VAL A 257 9.25 -22.08 -33.21
CA VAL A 257 8.85 -22.90 -34.37
C VAL A 257 10.06 -23.56 -35.06
N SER A 258 11.25 -23.47 -34.45
CA SER A 258 12.51 -24.05 -34.94
C SER A 258 12.99 -25.23 -34.11
#